data_AF-A0A1I4NSS9-F1
#
_entry.id   AF-A0A1I4NSS9-F1
#
_cell.length_a   1.000
_cell.length_b   1.000
_cell.length_c   1.000
_cell.angle_alpha   90.00
_cell.angle_beta   90.00
_cell.angle_gamma   90.00
#
_symmetry.space_group_name_H-M   'P 1'
#
loop_
_entity.id
_entity.type
_entity.pdbx_description
1 polymer ?
#
loop_
_entity_poly.entity_id
_entity_poly.type
_entity_poly.pdbx_seq_one_letter_code
_entity_poly.pdbx_strand_id
1 'polypeptide(L)'
;MVSHLFVAGLAKLEERPDRLLDDVFDFFDKNPDIPYVVLNSDDSSTVRNMFATIEKPREDGYYIPPMPDASVLFLLARRERVDAIRPFVFEDVSNEKSVEYLNSESISRRLFLAYLNLMKSLPRVDPENTAARQPTTSEWLAAAAKFAARPELRGNKPGSYRDLVFHPEHRVPYDWKPTPWFPVPWDKLRLDAFDGLPTMGFIHRPVFVNTSDEHGKPLAKRDQRQKALLAGLQEALLTLPEAERATAPARVIAGTNNNVEQLLALEGMLHDYAELGGPSIDSGKLDQFTNTDRRLGNTGAATWFVQMGIGVMGSYRAGGVSAAINLRDPHEASIVLISPPSEEKRQAQQQSRGDIFKPRNSPDIDPANYAPPTK
;
A
#
# COMPACT_ATOMS: atom_id res chain seq x y z
N MET A 1 23.81 -4.84 5.01
CA MET A 1 22.77 -4.81 3.96
C MET A 1 21.50 -5.42 4.53
N VAL A 2 20.49 -4.61 4.87
CA VAL A 2 19.27 -5.10 5.54
C VAL A 2 18.48 -5.98 4.56
N SER A 3 18.39 -7.28 4.81
CA SER A 3 17.68 -8.23 3.95
C SER A 3 16.20 -8.26 4.36
N HIS A 4 15.42 -7.26 3.93
CA HIS A 4 13.96 -7.36 4.01
C HIS A 4 13.48 -8.34 2.94
N LEU A 5 12.74 -9.36 3.36
CA LEU A 5 12.11 -10.31 2.46
C LEU A 5 10.64 -9.91 2.31
N PHE A 6 10.26 -9.56 1.09
CA PHE A 6 8.86 -9.40 0.70
C PHE A 6 8.45 -10.59 -0.15
N VAL A 7 7.29 -11.15 0.16
CA VAL A 7 6.65 -12.20 -0.64
C VAL A 7 5.69 -11.51 -1.58
N ALA A 8 5.85 -11.72 -2.88
CA ALA A 8 4.95 -11.13 -3.87
C ALA A 8 3.51 -11.65 -3.64
N GLY A 9 2.59 -10.72 -3.45
CA GLY A 9 1.16 -11.00 -3.32
C GLY A 9 0.43 -11.01 -4.66
N LEU A 10 -0.89 -10.89 -4.61
CA LEU A 10 -1.75 -10.71 -5.79
C LEU A 10 -1.35 -9.42 -6.54
N ALA A 11 -1.25 -9.50 -7.86
CA ALA A 11 -1.19 -8.33 -8.74
C ALA A 11 -2.52 -8.19 -9.48
N LYS A 12 -3.05 -6.97 -9.57
CA LYS A 12 -4.32 -6.68 -10.25
C LYS A 12 -4.04 -5.79 -11.46
N LEU A 13 -3.97 -6.41 -12.64
CA LEU A 13 -3.71 -5.77 -13.94
C LEU A 13 -5.00 -5.70 -14.77
N GLU A 14 -6.09 -5.25 -14.14
CA GLU A 14 -7.45 -5.27 -14.69
C GLU A 14 -8.09 -3.88 -14.62
N GLU A 15 -9.26 -3.70 -15.24
CA GLU A 15 -10.00 -2.43 -15.32
C GLU A 15 -10.42 -1.85 -13.95
N ARG A 16 -10.30 -2.62 -12.86
CA ARG A 16 -10.66 -2.22 -11.49
C ARG A 16 -9.54 -2.51 -10.49
N PRO A 17 -8.43 -1.75 -10.57
CA PRO A 17 -7.29 -1.91 -9.66
C PRO A 17 -7.64 -1.48 -8.23
N ASP A 18 -8.68 -0.66 -8.05
CA ASP A 18 -9.24 -0.25 -6.76
C ASP A 18 -9.72 -1.43 -5.90
N ARG A 19 -10.13 -2.53 -6.52
CA ARG A 19 -10.51 -3.75 -5.78
C ARG A 19 -9.37 -4.36 -4.97
N LEU A 20 -8.12 -4.05 -5.33
CA LEU A 20 -6.94 -4.54 -4.60
C LEU A 20 -6.95 -4.11 -3.13
N LEU A 21 -7.56 -2.96 -2.77
CA LEU A 21 -7.64 -2.57 -1.37
C LEU A 21 -8.58 -3.49 -0.57
N ASP A 22 -9.71 -3.91 -1.15
CA ASP A 22 -10.63 -4.84 -0.49
C ASP A 22 -10.00 -6.23 -0.34
N ASP A 23 -9.26 -6.69 -1.36
CA ASP A 23 -8.46 -7.91 -1.29
C ASP A 23 -7.44 -7.87 -0.14
N VAL A 24 -6.86 -6.69 0.15
CA VAL A 24 -5.95 -6.51 1.29
C VAL A 24 -6.68 -6.61 2.64
N PHE A 25 -7.87 -6.03 2.76
CA PHE A 25 -8.68 -6.20 3.98
C PHE A 25 -9.06 -7.66 4.21
N ASP A 26 -9.56 -8.33 3.18
CA ASP A 26 -9.87 -9.75 3.19
C ASP A 26 -8.66 -10.62 3.54
N PHE A 27 -7.49 -10.24 3.03
CA PHE A 27 -6.24 -10.93 3.35
C PHE A 27 -5.89 -10.80 4.83
N PHE A 28 -6.04 -9.61 5.43
CA PHE A 28 -5.83 -9.43 6.87
C PHE A 28 -6.84 -10.22 7.71
N ASP A 29 -8.10 -10.32 7.28
CA ASP A 29 -9.13 -11.07 8.00
C ASP A 29 -8.85 -12.58 7.97
N LYS A 30 -8.42 -13.10 6.82
CA LYS A 30 -8.08 -14.52 6.63
C LYS A 30 -6.76 -14.91 7.30
N ASN A 31 -5.85 -13.95 7.53
CA ASN A 31 -4.51 -14.19 8.09
C ASN A 31 -4.27 -13.30 9.34
N PRO A 32 -4.80 -13.69 10.53
CA PRO A 32 -4.74 -12.86 11.74
C PRO A 32 -3.33 -12.71 12.33
N ASP A 33 -2.37 -13.52 11.90
CA ASP A 33 -0.96 -13.44 12.30
C ASP A 33 -0.15 -12.43 11.46
N ILE A 34 -0.68 -11.98 10.31
CA ILE A 34 0.02 -11.02 9.45
C ILE A 34 -0.06 -9.59 10.02
N PRO A 35 1.08 -8.93 10.33
CA PRO A 35 1.12 -7.60 10.90
C PRO A 35 1.16 -6.49 9.85
N TYR A 36 1.57 -6.75 8.60
CA TYR A 36 1.56 -5.74 7.55
C TYR A 36 1.51 -6.33 6.14
N VAL A 37 1.05 -5.50 5.21
CA VAL A 37 1.10 -5.71 3.75
C VAL A 37 1.73 -4.47 3.12
N VAL A 38 2.58 -4.68 2.13
CA VAL A 38 3.06 -3.60 1.26
C VAL A 38 2.18 -3.57 0.02
N LEU A 39 1.42 -2.50 -0.13
CA LEU A 39 0.58 -2.23 -1.29
C LEU A 39 1.29 -1.23 -2.18
N ASN A 40 1.60 -1.62 -3.41
CA ASN A 40 2.21 -0.75 -4.40
C ASN A 40 1.28 -0.60 -5.60
N SER A 41 1.22 0.62 -6.12
CA SER A 41 0.63 0.94 -7.42
C SER A 41 1.64 1.73 -8.23
N ASP A 42 1.80 1.40 -9.50
CA ASP A 42 2.62 2.14 -10.45
C ASP A 42 1.92 2.12 -11.80
N ASP A 43 1.73 3.29 -12.40
CA ASP A 43 1.23 3.42 -13.75
C ASP A 43 1.89 4.60 -14.45
N SER A 44 2.30 4.36 -15.69
CA SER A 44 2.93 5.34 -16.54
C SER A 44 2.90 4.89 -17.99
N SER A 45 3.13 5.83 -18.91
CA SER A 45 3.37 5.50 -20.31
C SER A 45 4.55 4.50 -20.45
N THR A 46 5.60 4.69 -19.66
CA THR A 46 6.80 3.84 -19.65
C THR A 46 6.51 2.43 -19.14
N VAL A 47 5.84 2.29 -17.99
CA VAL A 47 5.48 1.00 -17.38
C VAL A 47 4.54 0.23 -18.31
N ARG A 48 3.53 0.90 -18.88
CA ARG A 48 2.62 0.28 -19.86
C ARG A 48 3.36 -0.21 -21.10
N ASN A 49 4.35 0.53 -21.60
CA ASN A 49 5.18 0.12 -22.73
C ASN A 49 6.11 -1.05 -22.37
N MET A 50 6.65 -1.09 -21.14
CA MET A 50 7.50 -2.19 -20.67
C MET A 50 6.74 -3.51 -20.58
N PHE A 51 5.46 -3.47 -20.21
CA PHE A 51 4.59 -4.65 -20.12
C PHE A 51 3.72 -4.86 -21.36
N ALA A 52 3.89 -4.07 -22.42
CA ALA A 52 3.13 -4.22 -23.65
C ALA A 52 3.54 -5.52 -24.37
N THR A 53 2.55 -6.30 -24.80
CA THR A 53 2.76 -7.50 -25.62
C THR A 53 3.08 -7.18 -27.08
N ILE A 54 2.88 -5.93 -27.49
CA ILE A 54 3.20 -5.40 -28.81
C ILE A 54 4.14 -4.22 -28.60
N GLU A 55 5.28 -4.25 -29.27
CA GLU A 55 6.25 -3.16 -29.24
C GLU A 55 5.60 -1.90 -29.80
N LYS A 56 5.45 -0.87 -28.94
CA LYS A 56 4.98 0.44 -29.38
C LYS A 56 6.18 1.27 -29.81
N PRO A 57 6.08 2.05 -30.91
CA PRO A 57 7.11 3.00 -31.28
C PRO A 57 7.43 3.89 -30.07
N ARG A 58 8.70 3.97 -29.70
CA ARG A 58 9.14 4.96 -28.72
C ARG A 58 9.14 6.31 -29.42
N GLU A 59 8.47 7.28 -28.81
CA GLU A 59 8.62 8.67 -29.23
C GLU A 59 10.03 9.12 -28.81
N ASP A 60 10.88 9.42 -29.79
CA ASP A 60 12.22 9.97 -29.55
C ASP A 60 12.11 11.51 -29.41
N GLY A 61 12.70 12.07 -28.35
CA GLY A 61 12.79 13.53 -28.13
C GLY A 61 12.14 14.02 -26.84
N TYR A 62 11.97 15.36 -26.73
CA TYR A 62 11.32 16.01 -25.59
C TYR A 62 9.81 16.14 -25.85
N TYR A 63 8.99 15.41 -25.10
CA TYR A 63 7.54 15.50 -25.17
C TYR A 63 6.92 15.40 -23.76
N ILE A 64 5.68 15.86 -23.64
CA ILE A 64 4.89 15.67 -22.42
C ILE A 64 4.17 14.33 -22.58
N PRO A 65 4.44 13.32 -21.72
CA PRO A 65 3.78 12.04 -21.86
C PRO A 65 2.27 12.18 -21.64
N PRO A 66 1.43 11.42 -22.37
CA PRO A 66 -0.03 11.49 -22.24
C PRO A 66 -0.51 11.04 -20.84
N MET A 67 0.32 10.26 -20.14
CA MET A 67 0.13 9.82 -18.77
C MET A 67 1.44 10.07 -18.01
N PRO A 68 1.43 10.92 -16.97
CA PRO A 68 2.59 11.12 -16.11
C PRO A 68 2.89 9.86 -15.31
N ASP A 69 4.14 9.75 -14.88
CA ASP A 69 4.57 8.67 -14.00
C ASP A 69 3.92 8.84 -12.62
N ALA A 70 3.14 7.86 -12.20
CA ALA A 70 2.41 7.89 -10.95
C ALA A 70 2.66 6.60 -10.18
N SER A 71 3.24 6.73 -8.99
CA SER A 71 3.45 5.60 -8.10
C SER A 71 3.09 5.93 -6.66
N VAL A 72 2.60 4.92 -5.95
CA VAL A 72 2.31 5.00 -4.52
C VAL A 72 2.71 3.68 -3.87
N LEU A 73 3.30 3.77 -2.69
CA LEU A 73 3.61 2.61 -1.86
C LEU A 73 3.07 2.85 -0.46
N PHE A 74 2.17 1.99 -0.01
CA PHE A 74 1.67 1.95 1.35
C PHE A 74 2.25 0.75 2.09
N LEU A 75 2.70 0.98 3.33
CA LEU A 75 2.86 -0.09 4.30
C LEU A 75 1.63 -0.06 5.20
N LEU A 76 0.68 -0.95 4.90
CA LEU A 76 -0.57 -1.09 5.66
C LEU A 76 -0.31 -2.05 6.81
N ALA A 77 -0.55 -1.61 8.05
CA ALA A 77 -0.14 -2.36 9.23
C ALA A 77 -1.27 -2.53 10.25
N ARG A 78 -1.32 -3.73 10.82
CA ARG A 78 -2.05 -4.13 12.02
C ARG A 78 -1.03 -4.31 13.14
N ARG A 79 -0.60 -3.18 13.71
CA ARG A 79 0.56 -3.12 14.62
C ARG A 79 0.39 -3.99 15.87
N GLU A 80 -0.83 -4.15 16.35
CA GLU A 80 -1.17 -4.98 17.50
C GLU A 80 -0.85 -6.46 17.27
N ARG A 81 -0.80 -6.94 16.02
CA ARG A 81 -0.50 -8.34 15.71
C ARG A 81 0.97 -8.69 15.93
N VAL A 82 1.85 -7.68 15.93
CA VAL A 82 3.28 -7.89 16.24
C VAL A 82 3.47 -8.32 17.70
N ASP A 83 2.54 -7.98 18.60
CA ASP A 83 2.65 -8.32 20.03
C ASP A 83 2.68 -9.83 20.27
N ALA A 84 2.08 -10.63 19.38
CA ALA A 84 2.15 -12.09 19.42
C ALA A 84 3.57 -12.63 19.08
N ILE A 85 4.37 -11.89 18.32
CA ILE A 85 5.72 -12.26 17.88
C ILE A 85 6.77 -11.79 18.90
N ARG A 86 6.52 -10.67 19.60
CA ARG A 86 7.47 -10.05 20.55
C ARG A 86 8.14 -11.00 21.54
N PRO A 87 7.43 -11.95 22.20
CA PRO A 87 8.07 -12.87 23.14
C PRO A 87 9.12 -13.79 22.52
N PHE A 88 9.07 -13.95 21.19
CA PHE A 88 9.93 -14.85 20.44
C PHE A 88 11.00 -14.11 19.62
N VAL A 89 11.14 -12.80 19.82
CA VAL A 89 12.16 -12.03 19.14
C VAL A 89 13.55 -12.44 19.63
N PHE A 90 14.45 -12.69 18.68
CA PHE A 90 15.78 -13.20 18.96
C PHE A 90 16.86 -12.27 18.44
N GLU A 91 18.08 -12.48 18.92
CA GLU A 91 19.26 -11.76 18.45
C GLU A 91 19.91 -12.54 17.32
N ASP A 92 19.90 -11.96 16.12
CA ASP A 92 20.56 -12.49 14.93
C ASP A 92 21.90 -11.79 14.71
N VAL A 93 22.64 -12.24 13.70
CA VAL A 93 23.94 -11.67 13.32
C VAL A 93 23.82 -10.17 12.99
N SER A 94 24.74 -9.37 13.52
CA SER A 94 24.85 -7.95 13.18
C SER A 94 25.10 -7.73 11.69
N ASN A 95 24.41 -6.74 11.11
CA ASN A 95 24.57 -6.32 9.71
C ASN A 95 25.94 -5.71 9.36
N GLU A 96 26.81 -5.50 10.34
CA GLU A 96 28.20 -5.04 10.17
C GLU A 96 29.14 -6.16 9.72
N LYS A 97 28.73 -7.43 9.84
CA LYS A 97 29.51 -8.58 9.41
C LYS A 97 29.56 -8.69 7.88
N SER A 98 30.53 -9.44 7.35
CA SER A 98 30.66 -9.68 5.91
C SER A 98 29.45 -10.42 5.34
N VAL A 99 29.22 -10.28 4.04
CA VAL A 99 28.11 -10.94 3.35
C VAL A 99 28.24 -12.46 3.45
N GLU A 100 29.45 -13.00 3.38
CA GLU A 100 29.74 -14.43 3.51
C GLU A 100 29.32 -14.95 4.89
N TYR A 101 29.66 -14.20 5.94
CA TYR A 101 29.29 -14.55 7.32
C TYR A 101 27.78 -14.43 7.55
N LEU A 102 27.15 -13.38 7.02
CA LEU A 102 25.68 -13.26 7.04
C LEU A 102 25.02 -14.44 6.31
N ASN A 103 25.55 -14.85 5.17
CA ASN A 103 24.99 -15.97 4.39
C ASN A 103 25.08 -17.31 5.14
N SER A 104 26.11 -17.53 5.97
CA SER A 104 26.28 -18.78 6.73
C SER A 104 25.53 -18.77 8.06
N GLU A 105 25.66 -17.70 8.84
CA GLU A 105 25.20 -17.69 10.24
C GLU A 105 23.80 -17.09 10.40
N SER A 106 23.49 -15.99 9.71
CA SER A 106 22.24 -15.27 9.94
C SER A 106 21.03 -16.10 9.51
N ILE A 107 20.13 -16.36 10.46
CA ILE A 107 18.87 -17.09 10.20
C ILE A 107 18.02 -16.30 9.20
N SER A 108 17.93 -15.00 9.42
CA SER A 108 17.25 -14.02 8.59
C SER A 108 17.75 -13.99 7.16
N ARG A 109 19.08 -13.97 6.99
CA ARG A 109 19.72 -13.98 5.67
C ARG A 109 19.53 -15.32 4.99
N ARG A 110 19.65 -16.43 5.70
CA ARG A 110 19.42 -17.77 5.14
C ARG A 110 17.98 -17.97 4.68
N LEU A 111 16.99 -17.38 5.35
CA LEU A 111 15.61 -17.37 4.88
C LEU A 111 15.47 -16.60 3.55
N PHE A 112 16.10 -15.43 3.46
CA PHE A 112 16.15 -14.66 2.21
C PHE A 112 16.86 -15.43 1.08
N LEU A 113 17.98 -16.11 1.38
CA LEU A 113 18.66 -16.97 0.40
C LEU A 113 17.79 -18.16 -0.03
N ALA A 114 16.98 -18.73 0.86
CA ALA A 114 16.02 -19.77 0.50
C ALA A 114 14.99 -19.26 -0.52
N TYR A 115 14.51 -18.01 -0.37
CA TYR A 115 13.66 -17.35 -1.35
C TYR A 115 14.37 -17.18 -2.70
N LEU A 116 15.60 -16.65 -2.70
CA LEU A 116 16.38 -16.48 -3.94
C LEU A 116 16.67 -17.81 -4.64
N ASN A 117 16.95 -18.86 -3.87
CA ASN A 117 17.16 -20.19 -4.43
C ASN A 117 15.88 -20.77 -5.04
N LEU A 118 14.72 -20.57 -4.40
CA LEU A 118 13.43 -20.91 -4.98
C LEU A 118 13.24 -20.16 -6.30
N MET A 119 13.39 -18.83 -6.30
CA MET A 119 13.25 -17.99 -7.49
C MET A 119 14.13 -18.47 -8.67
N LYS A 120 15.37 -18.90 -8.41
CA LYS A 120 16.27 -19.46 -9.43
C LYS A 120 15.86 -20.84 -9.94
N SER A 121 15.16 -21.62 -9.13
CA SER A 121 14.72 -22.98 -9.47
C SER A 121 13.43 -23.03 -10.29
N LEU A 122 12.65 -21.96 -10.27
CA LEU A 122 11.36 -21.89 -10.95
C LEU A 122 11.54 -21.73 -12.47
N PRO A 123 10.64 -22.30 -13.28
CA PRO A 123 10.68 -22.13 -14.73
C PRO A 123 10.51 -20.66 -15.09
N ARG A 124 11.29 -20.22 -16.08
CA ARG A 124 11.21 -18.87 -16.64
C ARG A 124 9.93 -18.71 -17.45
N VAL A 125 9.40 -17.48 -17.47
CA VAL A 125 8.17 -17.15 -18.21
C VAL A 125 8.45 -17.03 -19.71
N ASP A 126 9.63 -16.54 -20.08
CA ASP A 126 10.08 -16.37 -21.46
C ASP A 126 11.54 -16.88 -21.58
N PRO A 127 11.86 -17.76 -22.55
CA PRO A 127 13.22 -18.22 -22.80
C PRO A 127 14.21 -17.10 -23.16
N GLU A 128 13.75 -16.03 -23.82
CA GLU A 128 14.58 -14.90 -24.26
C GLU A 128 14.76 -13.85 -23.15
N ASN A 129 13.80 -13.76 -22.23
CA ASN A 129 13.90 -12.91 -21.05
C ASN A 129 14.66 -13.62 -19.92
N THR A 130 15.89 -13.16 -19.64
CA THR A 130 16.75 -13.77 -18.61
C THR A 130 16.31 -13.47 -17.16
N ALA A 131 15.30 -12.63 -16.95
CA ALA A 131 14.83 -12.28 -15.61
C ALA A 131 14.09 -13.47 -14.94
N ALA A 132 14.48 -13.81 -13.71
CA ALA A 132 13.77 -14.81 -12.92
C ALA A 132 12.39 -14.28 -12.51
N ARG A 133 11.35 -15.12 -12.62
CA ARG A 133 10.01 -14.74 -12.12
C ARG A 133 9.95 -14.82 -10.61
N GLN A 134 9.12 -13.99 -9.99
CA GLN A 134 8.84 -14.09 -8.57
C GLN A 134 8.11 -15.42 -8.27
N PRO A 135 8.45 -16.11 -7.16
CA PRO A 135 7.63 -17.19 -6.62
C PRO A 135 6.21 -16.69 -6.33
N THR A 136 5.22 -17.53 -6.61
CA THR A 136 3.87 -17.32 -6.13
C THR A 136 3.81 -17.51 -4.61
N THR A 137 2.79 -16.94 -3.96
CA THR A 137 2.56 -17.14 -2.52
C THR A 137 2.56 -18.62 -2.14
N SER A 138 1.86 -19.48 -2.88
CA SER A 138 1.77 -20.91 -2.56
C SER A 138 3.12 -21.63 -2.70
N GLU A 139 3.89 -21.32 -3.74
CA GLU A 139 5.25 -21.85 -3.92
C GLU A 139 6.17 -21.42 -2.77
N TRP A 140 6.10 -20.14 -2.36
CA TRP A 140 6.88 -19.63 -1.25
C TRP A 140 6.46 -20.27 0.08
N LEU A 141 5.16 -20.34 0.40
CA LEU A 141 4.69 -20.93 1.65
C LEU A 141 5.14 -22.39 1.81
N ALA A 142 5.15 -23.16 0.71
CA ALA A 142 5.68 -24.53 0.72
C ALA A 142 7.20 -24.57 0.97
N ALA A 143 7.97 -23.67 0.37
CA ALA A 143 9.41 -23.57 0.60
C ALA A 143 9.76 -23.07 2.01
N ALA A 144 9.00 -22.10 2.53
CA ALA A 144 9.12 -21.55 3.87
C ALA A 144 8.84 -22.62 4.93
N ALA A 145 7.82 -23.47 4.73
CA ALA A 145 7.54 -24.60 5.61
C ALA A 145 8.71 -25.60 5.67
N LYS A 146 9.32 -25.91 4.51
CA LYS A 146 10.53 -26.75 4.45
C LYS A 146 11.71 -26.11 5.16
N PHE A 147 11.90 -24.80 5.00
CA PHE A 147 12.93 -24.05 5.72
C PHE A 147 12.69 -24.12 7.24
N ALA A 148 11.45 -23.87 7.67
CA ALA A 148 11.07 -23.92 9.08
C ALA A 148 11.27 -25.29 9.72
N ALA A 149 11.19 -26.39 8.97
CA ALA A 149 11.35 -27.75 9.49
C ALA A 149 12.81 -28.20 9.69
N ARG A 150 13.79 -27.38 9.30
CA ARG A 150 15.20 -27.76 9.33
C ARG A 150 15.70 -28.06 10.76
N PRO A 151 16.49 -29.13 10.97
CA PRO A 151 16.94 -29.54 12.30
C PRO A 151 17.76 -28.48 13.04
N GLU A 152 18.53 -27.65 12.35
CA GLU A 152 19.30 -26.58 12.97
C GLU A 152 18.43 -25.42 13.50
N LEU A 153 17.17 -25.32 13.04
CA LEU A 153 16.19 -24.33 13.51
C LEU A 153 15.17 -24.92 14.50
N ARG A 154 15.17 -26.26 14.71
CA ARG A 154 14.13 -26.97 15.46
C ARG A 154 14.70 -27.96 16.46
N GLY A 155 13.98 -28.15 17.56
CA GLY A 155 14.18 -29.31 18.43
C GLY A 155 15.49 -29.29 19.24
N ASN A 156 16.12 -28.13 19.38
CA ASN A 156 17.16 -27.95 20.37
C ASN A 156 16.46 -27.86 21.74
N LYS A 157 16.71 -28.82 22.62
CA LYS A 157 16.51 -28.61 24.06
C LYS A 157 17.87 -28.21 24.63
N PRO A 158 17.93 -27.31 25.64
CA PRO A 158 19.17 -27.04 26.36
C PRO A 158 19.87 -28.35 26.73
N GLY A 159 21.09 -28.55 26.24
CA GLY A 159 21.91 -29.74 26.53
C GLY A 159 21.68 -30.96 25.64
N SER A 160 20.93 -30.86 24.55
CA SER A 160 20.81 -31.95 23.56
C SER A 160 22.08 -32.10 22.69
N TYR A 161 22.34 -33.29 22.15
CA TYR A 161 23.48 -33.52 21.24
C TYR A 161 23.48 -32.55 20.05
N ARG A 162 22.30 -32.20 19.51
CA ARG A 162 22.18 -31.22 18.42
C ARG A 162 22.53 -29.80 18.84
N ASP A 163 22.13 -29.40 20.05
CA ASP A 163 22.50 -28.13 20.66
C ASP A 163 24.03 -28.00 20.82
N LEU A 164 24.66 -29.07 21.28
CA LEU A 164 26.11 -29.17 21.43
C LEU A 164 26.87 -29.32 20.10
N VAL A 165 26.26 -29.86 19.04
CA VAL A 165 26.94 -30.05 17.74
C VAL A 165 26.86 -28.82 16.88
N PHE A 166 25.71 -28.14 16.85
CA PHE A 166 25.52 -27.00 15.98
C PHE A 166 26.07 -25.69 16.58
N HIS A 167 26.30 -25.64 17.90
CA HIS A 167 26.76 -24.47 18.66
C HIS A 167 26.31 -23.10 18.10
N PRO A 168 25.03 -22.88 17.72
CA PRO A 168 24.69 -21.63 17.08
C PRO A 168 24.77 -20.50 18.10
N GLU A 169 25.59 -19.49 17.81
CA GLU A 169 25.61 -18.22 18.55
C GLU A 169 24.23 -17.52 18.48
N HIS A 170 23.46 -17.80 17.42
CA HIS A 170 22.14 -17.23 17.14
C HIS A 170 21.08 -18.32 16.96
N ARG A 171 19.96 -18.24 17.69
CA ARG A 171 18.94 -19.29 17.70
C ARG A 171 17.52 -18.72 17.72
N VAL A 172 16.64 -19.41 17.00
CA VAL A 172 15.18 -19.24 17.17
C VAL A 172 14.79 -19.77 18.56
N PRO A 173 13.90 -19.09 19.30
CA PRO A 173 13.42 -19.57 20.59
C PRO A 173 12.79 -20.96 20.50
N TYR A 174 13.00 -21.78 21.53
CA TYR A 174 12.64 -23.20 21.53
C TYR A 174 11.13 -23.45 21.49
N ASP A 175 10.37 -22.53 22.06
CA ASP A 175 8.91 -22.55 22.15
C ASP A 175 8.23 -21.85 20.96
N TRP A 176 9.00 -21.27 20.02
CA TRP A 176 8.45 -20.71 18.80
C TRP A 176 7.77 -21.79 17.95
N LYS A 177 6.50 -21.54 17.62
CA LYS A 177 5.72 -22.35 16.70
C LYS A 177 5.61 -21.61 15.36
N PRO A 178 6.18 -22.15 14.28
CA PRO A 178 6.09 -21.51 12.97
C PRO A 178 4.66 -21.38 12.50
N THR A 179 4.37 -20.25 11.85
CA THR A 179 3.15 -20.09 11.05
C THR A 179 3.52 -20.16 9.56
N PRO A 180 2.56 -20.30 8.63
CA PRO A 180 2.84 -20.27 7.20
C PRO A 180 3.65 -19.04 6.78
N TRP A 181 3.35 -17.88 7.40
CA TRP A 181 3.96 -16.60 7.07
C TRP A 181 5.20 -16.26 7.90
N PHE A 182 5.34 -16.88 9.07
CA PHE A 182 6.49 -16.71 9.96
C PHE A 182 7.19 -18.05 10.19
N PRO A 183 8.00 -18.53 9.21
CA PRO A 183 8.79 -19.75 9.37
C PRO A 183 9.80 -19.63 10.54
N VAL A 184 10.24 -18.41 10.82
CA VAL A 184 11.03 -17.98 11.99
C VAL A 184 10.45 -16.65 12.48
N PRO A 185 10.56 -16.33 13.79
CA PRO A 185 10.11 -15.04 14.31
C PRO A 185 11.02 -13.91 13.80
N TRP A 186 10.66 -12.66 14.09
CA TRP A 186 11.53 -11.52 13.77
C TRP A 186 12.76 -11.49 14.67
N ASP A 187 13.88 -11.05 14.10
CA ASP A 187 15.02 -10.61 14.89
C ASP A 187 14.76 -9.20 15.48
N LYS A 188 15.56 -8.82 16.49
CA LYS A 188 15.46 -7.52 17.16
C LYS A 188 15.51 -6.34 16.18
N LEU A 189 16.42 -6.36 15.21
CA LEU A 189 16.58 -5.25 14.27
C LEU A 189 15.33 -5.05 13.41
N ARG A 190 14.67 -6.12 12.97
CA ARG A 190 13.41 -6.02 12.22
C ARG A 190 12.26 -5.51 13.07
N LEU A 191 12.16 -5.96 14.32
CA LEU A 191 11.15 -5.45 15.24
C LEU A 191 11.36 -3.95 15.47
N ASP A 192 12.60 -3.54 15.78
CA ASP A 192 12.96 -2.13 16.02
C ASP A 192 12.70 -1.26 14.79
N ALA A 193 13.03 -1.76 13.59
CA ALA A 193 12.75 -1.06 12.34
C ALA A 193 11.24 -0.85 12.13
N PHE A 194 10.41 -1.87 12.41
CA PHE A 194 8.96 -1.77 12.29
C PHE A 194 8.36 -0.83 13.35
N ASP A 195 8.76 -0.96 14.61
CA ASP A 195 8.31 -0.10 15.71
C ASP A 195 8.72 1.36 15.47
N GLY A 196 9.90 1.55 14.87
CA GLY A 196 10.43 2.82 14.45
C GLY A 196 9.71 3.48 13.26
N LEU A 197 8.69 2.87 12.64
CA LEU A 197 7.91 3.53 11.59
C LEU A 197 6.88 4.50 12.20
N PRO A 198 6.67 5.69 11.61
CA PRO A 198 5.57 6.57 12.03
C PRO A 198 4.20 5.99 11.64
N THR A 199 3.17 6.32 12.40
CA THR A 199 1.77 6.13 12.00
C THR A 199 1.31 7.37 11.28
N MET A 200 0.99 7.24 9.98
CA MET A 200 0.58 8.36 9.12
C MET A 200 -0.93 8.57 9.10
N GLY A 201 -1.71 7.54 9.41
CA GLY A 201 -3.16 7.57 9.41
C GLY A 201 -3.73 6.15 9.43
N PHE A 202 -5.04 6.07 9.36
CA PHE A 202 -5.78 4.82 9.29
C PHE A 202 -6.65 4.85 8.03
N ILE A 203 -6.63 3.73 7.30
CA ILE A 203 -7.45 3.53 6.13
C ILE A 203 -8.62 2.65 6.54
N HIS A 204 -9.83 3.10 6.25
CA HIS A 204 -11.04 2.37 6.56
C HIS A 204 -11.44 1.45 5.41
N ARG A 205 -12.32 0.47 5.66
CA ARG A 205 -12.74 -0.46 4.60
C ARG A 205 -13.41 0.33 3.46
N PRO A 206 -13.04 0.09 2.19
CA PRO A 206 -13.64 0.83 1.09
C PRO A 206 -15.09 0.44 0.86
N VAL A 207 -15.85 1.37 0.29
CA VAL A 207 -17.21 1.17 -0.20
C VAL A 207 -17.22 1.32 -1.72
N PHE A 208 -17.84 0.37 -2.40
CA PHE A 208 -17.99 0.38 -3.86
C PHE A 208 -19.46 0.61 -4.20
N VAL A 209 -19.74 1.68 -4.92
CA VAL A 209 -21.08 2.18 -5.17
C VAL A 209 -21.45 1.89 -6.61
N ASN A 210 -22.35 0.93 -6.83
CA ASN A 210 -22.84 0.64 -8.17
C ASN A 210 -23.64 1.85 -8.71
N THR A 211 -23.19 2.40 -9.83
CA THR A 211 -23.83 3.50 -10.56
C THR A 211 -24.40 3.04 -11.90
N SER A 212 -24.80 1.77 -12.00
CA SER A 212 -25.48 1.19 -13.14
C SER A 212 -26.97 0.90 -12.86
N ASP A 213 -27.77 0.86 -13.92
CA ASP A 213 -29.16 0.43 -13.90
C ASP A 213 -29.32 -1.11 -13.93
N GLU A 214 -30.57 -1.58 -13.90
CA GLU A 214 -30.92 -3.01 -13.96
C GLU A 214 -30.43 -3.72 -15.24
N HIS A 215 -30.06 -2.97 -16.28
CA HIS A 215 -29.55 -3.48 -17.55
C HIS A 215 -28.02 -3.34 -17.67
N GLY A 216 -27.34 -2.95 -16.59
CA GLY A 216 -25.89 -2.78 -16.55
C GLY A 216 -25.38 -1.53 -17.28
N LYS A 217 -26.26 -0.59 -17.65
CA LYS A 217 -25.85 0.69 -18.25
C LYS A 217 -25.62 1.71 -17.14
N PRO A 218 -24.71 2.69 -17.31
CA PRO A 218 -24.55 3.75 -16.33
C PRO A 218 -25.88 4.48 -16.12
N LEU A 219 -26.22 4.78 -14.86
CA LEU A 219 -27.42 5.52 -14.49
C LEU A 219 -27.52 6.80 -15.32
N ALA A 220 -28.55 6.92 -16.15
CA ALA A 220 -28.65 8.02 -17.12
C ALA A 220 -28.91 9.38 -16.44
N LYS A 221 -29.72 9.38 -15.37
CA LYS A 221 -30.11 10.60 -14.66
C LYS A 221 -29.10 10.99 -13.59
N ARG A 222 -28.68 12.27 -13.58
CA ARG A 222 -27.75 12.81 -12.60
C ARG A 222 -28.26 12.64 -11.16
N ASP A 223 -29.54 12.89 -10.91
CA ASP A 223 -30.14 12.78 -9.58
C ASP A 223 -30.09 11.35 -9.03
N GLN A 224 -30.16 10.34 -9.90
CA GLN A 224 -30.00 8.94 -9.50
C GLN A 224 -28.55 8.64 -9.11
N ARG A 225 -27.59 9.15 -9.89
CA ARG A 225 -26.15 9.06 -9.56
C ARG A 225 -25.84 9.75 -8.24
N GLN A 226 -26.34 10.97 -8.03
CA GLN A 226 -26.18 11.73 -6.78
C GLN A 226 -26.67 10.95 -5.57
N LYS A 227 -27.89 10.38 -5.64
CA LYS A 227 -28.46 9.56 -4.57
C LYS A 227 -27.64 8.29 -4.29
N ALA A 228 -27.16 7.62 -5.33
CA ALA A 228 -26.31 6.45 -5.18
C ALA A 228 -24.98 6.82 -4.48
N LEU A 229 -24.33 7.90 -4.92
CA LEU A 229 -23.10 8.40 -4.31
C LEU A 229 -23.32 8.84 -2.86
N LEU A 230 -24.45 9.48 -2.54
CA LEU A 230 -24.79 9.89 -1.18
C LEU A 230 -24.98 8.68 -0.26
N ALA A 231 -25.71 7.66 -0.72
CA ALA A 231 -25.88 6.41 0.01
C ALA A 231 -24.52 5.72 0.26
N GLY A 232 -23.65 5.70 -0.76
CA GLY A 232 -22.30 5.17 -0.64
C GLY A 232 -21.41 5.95 0.33
N LEU A 233 -21.50 7.28 0.35
CA LEU A 233 -20.80 8.11 1.33
C LEU A 233 -21.32 7.84 2.75
N GLN A 234 -22.64 7.71 2.93
CA GLN A 234 -23.25 7.37 4.21
C GLN A 234 -22.79 5.99 4.71
N GLU A 235 -22.73 4.99 3.83
CA GLU A 235 -22.17 3.68 4.15
C GLU A 235 -20.70 3.77 4.54
N ALA A 236 -19.89 4.55 3.79
CA ALA A 236 -18.50 4.76 4.12
C ALA A 236 -18.33 5.44 5.49
N LEU A 237 -19.19 6.39 5.85
CA LEU A 237 -19.15 7.02 7.18
C LEU A 237 -19.39 6.02 8.32
N LEU A 238 -20.14 4.93 8.09
CA LEU A 238 -20.35 3.90 9.11
C LEU A 238 -19.07 3.15 9.47
N THR A 239 -18.04 3.17 8.62
CA THR A 239 -16.74 2.55 8.93
C THR A 239 -15.94 3.36 9.95
N LEU A 240 -16.28 4.64 10.15
CA LEU A 240 -15.63 5.49 11.15
C LEU A 240 -16.18 5.23 12.56
N PRO A 241 -15.39 5.54 13.61
CA PRO A 241 -15.89 5.72 14.95
C PRO A 241 -17.02 6.77 14.99
N GLU A 242 -18.06 6.53 15.79
CA GLU A 242 -19.25 7.39 15.85
C GLU A 242 -18.93 8.87 16.08
N ALA A 243 -17.94 9.16 16.93
CA ALA A 243 -17.50 10.51 17.26
C ALA A 243 -16.89 11.29 16.07
N GLU A 244 -16.38 10.59 15.05
CA GLU A 244 -15.76 11.22 13.88
C GLU A 244 -16.75 11.42 12.72
N ARG A 245 -17.93 10.76 12.74
CA ARG A 245 -18.87 10.74 11.60
C ARG A 245 -19.47 12.10 11.29
N ALA A 246 -19.78 12.89 12.31
CA ALA A 246 -20.45 14.18 12.15
C ALA A 246 -19.55 15.26 11.53
N THR A 247 -18.23 15.10 11.60
CA THR A 247 -17.25 16.07 11.10
C THR A 247 -16.49 15.56 9.86
N ALA A 248 -16.85 14.38 9.37
CA ALA A 248 -16.21 13.74 8.22
C ALA A 248 -17.08 13.84 6.96
N PRO A 249 -16.49 13.87 5.75
CA PRO A 249 -15.09 14.17 5.51
C PRO A 249 -14.82 15.67 5.67
N ALA A 250 -13.67 16.02 6.25
CA ALA A 250 -13.17 17.39 6.25
C ALA A 250 -12.60 17.78 4.86
N ARG A 251 -12.25 16.78 4.04
CA ARG A 251 -11.60 16.96 2.74
C ARG A 251 -11.98 15.85 1.77
N VAL A 252 -12.12 16.19 0.49
CA VAL A 252 -12.41 15.25 -0.60
C VAL A 252 -11.30 15.29 -1.63
N ILE A 253 -10.75 14.14 -1.98
CA ILE A 253 -9.74 13.96 -3.01
C ILE A 253 -10.36 13.05 -4.07
N ALA A 254 -10.70 13.60 -5.23
CA ALA A 254 -11.52 12.88 -6.20
C ALA A 254 -10.95 12.93 -7.62
N GLY A 255 -11.36 11.97 -8.44
CA GLY A 255 -11.03 11.87 -9.85
C GLY A 255 -12.21 11.33 -10.63
N THR A 256 -12.49 11.94 -11.78
CA THR A 256 -13.65 11.75 -12.65
C THR A 256 -13.25 11.44 -14.09
N ASN A 257 -11.95 11.22 -14.36
CA ASN A 257 -11.40 11.05 -15.71
C ASN A 257 -11.78 12.21 -16.65
N ASN A 258 -11.82 13.45 -16.13
CA ASN A 258 -12.30 14.65 -16.81
C ASN A 258 -13.77 14.57 -17.31
N ASN A 259 -14.59 13.67 -16.75
CA ASN A 259 -16.01 13.58 -17.06
C ASN A 259 -16.80 14.64 -16.28
N VAL A 260 -17.33 15.64 -17.00
CA VAL A 260 -18.10 16.75 -16.42
C VAL A 260 -19.36 16.25 -15.70
N GLU A 261 -20.06 15.26 -16.24
CA GLU A 261 -21.29 14.74 -15.65
C GLU A 261 -21.05 14.03 -14.32
N GLN A 262 -19.91 13.36 -14.16
CA GLN A 262 -19.51 12.76 -12.89
C GLN A 262 -19.08 13.82 -11.88
N LEU A 263 -18.37 14.86 -12.31
CA LEU A 263 -18.00 15.96 -11.44
C LEU A 263 -19.24 16.68 -10.90
N LEU A 264 -20.20 16.99 -11.77
CA LEU A 264 -21.47 17.62 -11.35
C LEU A 264 -22.31 16.71 -10.44
N ALA A 265 -22.27 15.39 -10.67
CA ALA A 265 -22.91 14.43 -9.76
C ALA A 265 -22.22 14.41 -8.39
N LEU A 266 -20.89 14.44 -8.35
CA LEU A 266 -20.13 14.50 -7.11
C LEU A 266 -20.39 15.80 -6.33
N GLU A 267 -20.33 16.95 -6.99
CA GLU A 267 -20.59 18.25 -6.35
C GLU A 267 -22.02 18.35 -5.81
N GLY A 268 -23.01 17.86 -6.57
CA GLY A 268 -24.38 17.80 -6.08
C GLY A 268 -24.55 16.86 -4.89
N MET A 269 -23.87 15.69 -4.89
CA MET A 269 -23.87 14.80 -3.73
C MET A 269 -23.29 15.48 -2.48
N LEU A 270 -22.19 16.25 -2.63
CA LEU A 270 -21.59 17.00 -1.51
C LEU A 270 -22.53 18.11 -0.99
N HIS A 271 -23.29 18.74 -1.89
CA HIS A 271 -24.31 19.71 -1.50
C HIS A 271 -25.43 19.05 -0.70
N ASP A 272 -26.03 17.97 -1.20
CA ASP A 272 -27.08 17.21 -0.51
C ASP A 272 -26.58 16.70 0.85
N TYR A 273 -25.32 16.25 0.92
CA TYR A 273 -24.70 15.81 2.17
C TYR A 273 -24.59 16.95 3.20
N ALA A 274 -24.23 18.16 2.77
CA ALA A 274 -24.21 19.33 3.64
C ALA A 274 -25.60 19.74 4.13
N GLU A 275 -26.64 19.61 3.30
CA GLU A 275 -28.03 19.86 3.71
C GLU A 275 -28.51 18.86 4.79
N LEU A 276 -27.98 17.64 4.79
CA LEU A 276 -28.22 16.62 5.82
C LEU A 276 -27.39 16.82 7.09
N GLY A 277 -26.68 17.95 7.22
CA GLY A 277 -25.87 18.30 8.39
C GLY A 277 -24.43 17.84 8.34
N GLY A 278 -23.96 17.32 7.19
CA GLY A 278 -22.56 17.04 6.94
C GLY A 278 -21.72 18.32 6.75
N PRO A 279 -20.37 18.22 6.79
CA PRO A 279 -19.49 19.33 6.44
C PRO A 279 -19.74 19.87 5.03
N SER A 280 -19.75 21.20 4.89
CA SER A 280 -19.78 21.86 3.59
C SER A 280 -18.38 21.85 2.97
N ILE A 281 -18.26 21.29 1.77
CA ILE A 281 -17.01 21.15 1.00
C ILE A 281 -17.09 22.04 -0.25
N ASP A 282 -16.26 23.08 -0.28
CA ASP A 282 -16.14 24.01 -1.40
C ASP A 282 -15.17 23.44 -2.46
N SER A 283 -15.68 23.13 -3.65
CA SER A 283 -14.88 22.57 -4.75
C SER A 283 -13.81 23.53 -5.31
N GLY A 284 -13.93 24.83 -5.01
CA GLY A 284 -12.94 25.85 -5.35
C GLY A 284 -11.76 25.92 -4.38
N LYS A 285 -11.88 25.34 -3.18
CA LYS A 285 -10.86 25.40 -2.13
C LYS A 285 -10.04 24.13 -2.07
N LEU A 286 -8.73 24.25 -2.30
CA LEU A 286 -7.81 23.11 -2.40
C LEU A 286 -7.66 22.31 -1.10
N ASP A 287 -7.78 22.96 0.04
CA ASP A 287 -7.74 22.33 1.36
C ASP A 287 -8.99 21.48 1.65
N GLN A 288 -10.10 21.76 0.97
CA GLN A 288 -11.37 21.04 1.11
C GLN A 288 -11.63 20.06 -0.04
N PHE A 289 -11.28 20.40 -1.28
CA PHE A 289 -11.52 19.59 -2.46
C PHE A 289 -10.33 19.58 -3.41
N THR A 290 -9.85 18.39 -3.76
CA THR A 290 -8.75 18.19 -4.71
C THR A 290 -9.24 17.35 -5.89
N ASN A 291 -9.47 17.99 -7.03
CA ASN A 291 -9.68 17.31 -8.31
C ASN A 291 -8.34 16.79 -8.86
N THR A 292 -8.08 15.49 -8.70
CA THR A 292 -6.81 14.88 -9.08
C THR A 292 -6.55 14.90 -10.59
N ASP A 293 -7.56 14.69 -11.45
CA ASP A 293 -7.34 14.74 -12.90
C ASP A 293 -6.92 16.15 -13.37
N ARG A 294 -7.52 17.20 -12.79
CA ARG A 294 -7.16 18.59 -13.13
C ARG A 294 -5.78 19.00 -12.62
N ARG A 295 -5.31 18.39 -11.53
CA ARG A 295 -4.06 18.80 -10.85
C ARG A 295 -2.85 17.95 -11.23
N LEU A 296 -3.08 16.66 -11.45
CA LEU A 296 -2.03 15.67 -11.69
C LEU A 296 -2.14 15.03 -13.08
N GLY A 297 -3.19 15.33 -13.85
CA GLY A 297 -3.46 14.65 -15.11
C GLY A 297 -3.97 13.23 -14.91
N ASN A 298 -3.94 12.46 -16.00
CA ASN A 298 -4.41 11.08 -16.00
C ASN A 298 -3.35 10.14 -15.40
N THR A 299 -3.43 9.85 -14.11
CA THR A 299 -2.52 8.91 -13.41
C THR A 299 -2.94 7.43 -13.53
N GLY A 300 -3.84 7.13 -14.47
CA GLY A 300 -4.19 5.76 -14.85
C GLY A 300 -4.74 4.88 -13.73
N ALA A 301 -4.23 3.65 -13.63
CA ALA A 301 -4.58 2.68 -12.60
C ALA A 301 -4.11 3.10 -11.21
N ALA A 302 -3.10 3.97 -11.11
CA ALA A 302 -2.61 4.48 -9.83
C ALA A 302 -3.50 5.59 -9.24
N THR A 303 -4.47 6.13 -9.99
CA THR A 303 -5.22 7.33 -9.58
C THR A 303 -5.85 7.23 -8.19
N TRP A 304 -6.56 6.14 -7.88
CA TRP A 304 -7.22 6.03 -6.57
C TRP A 304 -6.22 5.92 -5.41
N PHE A 305 -5.11 5.22 -5.62
CA PHE A 305 -4.04 5.12 -4.62
C PHE A 305 -3.30 6.46 -4.43
N VAL A 306 -3.13 7.25 -5.50
CA VAL A 306 -2.63 8.63 -5.41
C VAL A 306 -3.60 9.50 -4.60
N GLN A 307 -4.91 9.38 -4.85
CA GLN A 307 -5.93 10.08 -4.06
C GLN A 307 -5.83 9.71 -2.58
N MET A 308 -5.66 8.41 -2.28
CA MET A 308 -5.43 7.95 -0.90
C MET A 308 -4.16 8.53 -0.29
N GLY A 309 -3.05 8.60 -1.05
CA GLY A 309 -1.79 9.18 -0.58
C GLY A 309 -1.95 10.65 -0.18
N ILE A 310 -2.64 11.44 -1.02
CA ILE A 310 -3.00 12.84 -0.72
C ILE A 310 -3.97 12.92 0.46
N GLY A 311 -4.89 11.96 0.57
CA GLY A 311 -5.76 11.73 1.73
C GLY A 311 -4.98 11.61 3.03
N VAL A 312 -4.01 10.70 3.07
CA VAL A 312 -3.14 10.46 4.23
C VAL A 312 -2.32 11.71 4.55
N MET A 313 -1.69 12.34 3.56
CA MET A 313 -0.88 13.55 3.77
C MET A 313 -1.68 14.70 4.37
N GLY A 314 -2.86 14.99 3.80
CA GLY A 314 -3.69 16.10 4.28
C GLY A 314 -4.35 15.80 5.63
N SER A 315 -4.82 14.57 5.86
CA SER A 315 -5.31 14.17 7.19
C SER A 315 -4.21 14.28 8.22
N TYR A 316 -3.00 13.79 7.93
CA TYR A 316 -1.88 13.90 8.87
C TYR A 316 -1.47 15.35 9.15
N ARG A 317 -1.43 16.23 8.14
CA ARG A 317 -0.97 17.61 8.34
C ARG A 317 -2.02 18.53 8.95
N ALA A 318 -3.26 18.46 8.48
CA ALA A 318 -4.32 19.40 8.88
C ALA A 318 -5.28 18.82 9.92
N GLY A 319 -5.39 17.50 9.99
CA GLY A 319 -6.40 16.80 10.81
C GLY A 319 -7.63 16.51 9.99
N GLY A 320 -8.64 15.98 10.68
CA GLY A 320 -9.89 15.58 10.06
C GLY A 320 -9.78 14.39 9.11
N VAL A 321 -10.93 13.75 8.88
CA VAL A 321 -11.04 12.61 7.97
C VAL A 321 -11.03 13.10 6.53
N SER A 322 -10.29 12.41 5.67
CA SER A 322 -10.32 12.62 4.22
C SER A 322 -11.12 11.53 3.53
N ALA A 323 -11.84 11.87 2.47
CA ALA A 323 -12.44 10.92 1.55
C ALA A 323 -11.63 10.90 0.24
N ALA A 324 -11.16 9.72 -0.17
CA ALA A 324 -10.66 9.48 -1.53
C ALA A 324 -11.77 8.83 -2.37
N ILE A 325 -12.20 9.51 -3.43
CA ILE A 325 -13.35 9.13 -4.25
C ILE A 325 -12.92 8.96 -5.71
N ASN A 326 -12.87 7.71 -6.18
CA ASN A 326 -12.61 7.40 -7.57
C ASN A 326 -13.92 7.21 -8.32
N LEU A 327 -14.16 8.06 -9.32
CA LEU A 327 -15.32 7.99 -10.21
C LEU A 327 -14.92 7.66 -11.65
N ARG A 328 -13.66 7.30 -11.92
CA ARG A 328 -13.18 7.11 -13.29
C ARG A 328 -13.95 6.04 -14.09
N ASP A 329 -14.54 5.06 -13.42
CA ASP A 329 -15.48 4.10 -14.01
C ASP A 329 -16.93 4.67 -13.97
N PRO A 330 -17.63 4.81 -15.10
CA PRO A 330 -19.02 5.27 -15.09
C PRO A 330 -20.01 4.28 -14.45
N HIS A 331 -19.63 3.01 -14.28
CA HIS A 331 -20.49 1.97 -13.73
C HIS A 331 -20.39 1.82 -12.22
N GLU A 332 -19.32 2.34 -11.59
CA GLU A 332 -19.13 2.22 -10.15
C GLU A 332 -18.20 3.30 -9.60
N ALA A 333 -18.50 3.79 -8.40
CA ALA A 333 -17.60 4.66 -7.65
C ALA A 333 -16.90 3.91 -6.52
N SER A 334 -15.67 4.29 -6.19
CA SER A 334 -14.91 3.73 -5.07
C SER A 334 -14.66 4.83 -4.04
N ILE A 335 -15.12 4.61 -2.82
CA ILE A 335 -15.00 5.57 -1.71
C ILE A 335 -14.18 4.92 -0.61
N VAL A 336 -13.15 5.60 -0.13
CA VAL A 336 -12.42 5.20 1.08
C VAL A 336 -12.20 6.41 1.99
N LEU A 337 -12.44 6.22 3.28
CA LEU A 337 -12.16 7.20 4.30
C LEU A 337 -10.79 6.97 4.93
N ILE A 338 -10.14 8.06 5.29
CA ILE A 338 -8.79 8.08 5.85
C ILE A 338 -8.80 8.99 7.06
N SER A 339 -8.61 8.43 8.25
CA SER A 339 -8.53 9.22 9.49
C SER A 339 -7.07 9.45 9.90
N PRO A 340 -6.76 10.59 10.53
CA PRO A 340 -5.43 10.85 11.05
C PRO A 340 -5.17 10.06 12.34
N PRO A 341 -3.91 9.92 12.76
CA PRO A 341 -3.60 9.63 14.16
C PRO A 341 -4.16 10.73 15.07
N SER A 342 -4.29 10.44 16.38
CA SER A 342 -4.70 11.46 17.35
C SER A 342 -3.76 12.68 17.31
N GLU A 343 -4.27 13.84 17.69
CA GLU A 343 -3.51 15.09 17.70
C GLU A 343 -2.19 14.95 18.49
N GLU A 344 -2.27 14.33 19.67
CA GLU A 344 -1.11 14.09 20.54
C GLU A 344 -0.06 13.24 19.83
N LYS A 345 -0.48 12.19 19.12
CA LYS A 345 0.43 11.31 18.38
C LYS A 345 1.08 12.03 17.21
N ARG A 346 0.33 12.87 16.49
CA ARG A 346 0.88 13.68 15.39
C ARG A 346 1.90 14.69 15.89
N GLN A 347 1.60 15.40 16.97
CA GLN A 347 2.52 16.35 17.60
C GLN A 347 3.78 15.66 18.12
N ALA A 348 3.66 14.51 18.80
CA ALA A 348 4.81 13.74 19.27
C ALA A 348 5.70 13.24 18.11
N GLN A 349 5.10 12.79 17.01
CA GLN A 349 5.84 12.40 15.81
C GLN A 349 6.52 13.60 15.13
N GLN A 350 5.84 14.74 15.07
CA GLN A 350 6.40 15.99 14.54
C GLN A 350 7.60 16.48 15.37
N GLN A 351 7.52 16.41 16.70
CA GLN A 351 8.61 16.80 17.60
C GLN A 351 9.82 15.86 17.46
N SER A 352 9.59 14.55 17.34
CA SER A 352 10.67 13.56 17.26
C SER A 352 11.31 13.42 15.88
N ARG A 353 10.57 13.71 14.80
CA ARG A 353 11.02 13.41 13.42
C ARG A 353 10.97 14.60 12.46
N GLY A 354 10.40 15.73 12.88
CA GLY A 354 10.02 16.81 11.97
C GLY A 354 8.81 16.44 11.10
N ASP A 355 8.59 17.20 10.02
CA ASP A 355 7.56 16.87 9.04
C ASP A 355 7.95 15.59 8.29
N ILE A 356 7.21 14.51 8.56
CA ILE A 356 7.46 13.19 8.00
C ILE A 356 7.28 13.12 6.48
N PHE A 357 6.59 14.11 5.89
CA PHE A 357 6.41 14.24 4.44
C PHE A 357 7.34 15.28 3.82
N LYS A 358 8.18 15.94 4.61
CA LYS A 358 9.18 16.85 4.07
C LYS A 358 10.24 16.02 3.32
N PRO A 359 10.52 16.34 2.05
CA PRO A 359 11.63 15.73 1.32
C PRO A 359 12.92 15.92 2.13
N ARG A 360 13.61 14.82 2.44
CA ARG A 360 14.91 14.89 3.13
C ARG A 360 16.03 15.31 2.20
N ASN A 361 15.85 15.04 0.90
CA ASN A 361 16.70 15.49 -0.17
C ASN A 361 15.85 16.34 -1.11
N SER A 362 16.37 17.49 -1.52
CA SER A 362 15.84 18.12 -2.73
C SER A 362 16.15 17.19 -3.90
N PRO A 363 15.20 16.94 -4.82
CA PRO A 363 15.53 16.31 -6.08
C PRO A 363 16.68 17.09 -6.74
N ASP A 364 17.66 16.42 -7.35
CA ASP A 364 18.61 17.04 -8.28
C ASP A 364 17.88 17.41 -9.58
N ILE A 365 16.91 18.30 -9.44
CA ILE A 365 16.16 18.86 -10.54
C ILE A 365 16.75 20.24 -10.77
N ASP A 366 17.48 20.40 -11.88
CA ASP A 366 17.82 21.71 -12.41
C ASP A 366 16.55 22.37 -12.95
N PRO A 367 16.05 23.47 -12.36
CA PRO A 367 14.88 24.18 -12.87
C PRO A 367 15.04 24.64 -14.33
N ALA A 368 16.27 24.80 -14.82
CA ALA A 368 16.55 25.15 -16.21
C ALA A 368 16.08 24.08 -17.21
N ASN A 369 15.96 22.81 -16.79
CA ASN A 369 15.42 21.75 -17.65
C ASN A 369 13.94 21.94 -18.00
N TYR A 370 13.22 22.78 -17.26
CA TYR A 370 11.83 23.14 -17.53
C TYR A 370 11.67 24.58 -18.05
N ALA A 371 12.78 25.26 -18.34
CA ALA A 371 12.69 26.54 -19.02
C ALA A 371 12.03 26.32 -20.39
N PRO A 372 11.05 27.17 -20.77
CA PRO A 372 10.46 27.07 -22.10
C PRO A 372 11.56 27.19 -23.15
N PRO A 373 11.54 26.37 -24.22
CA PRO A 373 12.54 26.45 -25.25
C PRO A 373 12.58 27.87 -25.82
N THR A 374 13.77 28.47 -25.84
CA THR A 374 14.01 29.75 -26.51
C THR A 374 13.61 29.60 -27.97
N LYS A 375 12.70 30.48 -28.42
CA LYS A 375 12.21 30.57 -29.80
C LYS A 375 13.33 30.83 -30.80
#